data_AF-A0A7W0GZ05-F1
#
_entry.id   AF-A0A7W0GZ05-F1
#
_cell.length_a   1.000
_cell.length_b   1.000
_cell.length_c   1.000
_cell.angle_alpha   90.00
_cell.angle_beta   90.00
_cell.angle_gamma   90.00
#
_symmetry.space_group_name_H-M   'P 1'
#
loop_
_entity.id
_entity.type
_entity.pdbx_description
1 polymer ?
#
loop_
_entity_poly.entity_id
_entity_poly.type
_entity_poly.pdbx_seq_one_letter_code
_entity_poly.pdbx_strand_id
1 'polypeptide(L)'
;MRALLLSQVYADPASRGKLKALAGRGVAVAVAVPDRWTPPGLQTQQQTGWGDDAGVRTVPVAVRGPDWSASALRRLLADFNPDLLQIEEEPWT
;
A
#
# COMPACT_ATOMS: atom_id res chain seq x y z
N MET A 1 -0.06 7.27 16.66
CA MET A 1 0.95 7.18 15.59
C MET A 1 0.28 6.74 14.31
N ARG A 2 0.67 7.31 13.18
CA ARG A 2 0.15 7.05 11.82
C ARG A 2 1.30 6.56 10.94
N ALA A 3 1.18 5.35 10.42
CA ALA A 3 2.19 4.76 9.54
C ALA A 3 1.61 4.60 8.13
N LEU A 4 2.30 5.16 7.14
CA LEU A 4 2.03 4.93 5.73
C LEU A 4 3.11 4.03 5.17
N LEU A 5 2.71 2.94 4.51
CA LEU A 5 3.62 2.09 3.76
C LEU A 5 3.36 2.23 2.28
N LEU A 6 4.40 2.32 1.48
CA LEU A 6 4.36 2.25 0.02
C LEU A 6 4.99 0.92 -0.40
N SER A 7 4.19 0.02 -0.97
CA SER A 7 4.70 -1.29 -1.40
C SER A 7 3.80 -1.97 -2.43
N GLN A 8 4.43 -2.65 -3.38
CA GLN A 8 3.77 -3.58 -4.29
C GLN A 8 3.39 -4.92 -3.63
N VAL A 9 4.12 -5.36 -2.60
CA VAL A 9 3.91 -6.67 -1.95
C VAL A 9 2.56 -6.75 -1.24
N TYR A 10 2.14 -5.65 -0.61
CA TYR A 10 0.87 -5.60 0.11
C TYR A 10 -0.36 -5.41 -0.79
N ALA A 11 -0.18 -5.38 -2.12
CA ALA A 11 -1.31 -5.51 -3.03
C ALA A 11 -2.04 -6.84 -2.79
N ASP A 12 -1.31 -7.89 -2.44
CA ASP A 12 -1.86 -9.13 -1.90
C ASP A 12 -2.27 -8.96 -0.41
N PRO A 13 -3.56 -9.09 -0.07
CA PRO A 13 -4.02 -9.03 1.32
C PRO A 13 -3.39 -10.09 2.24
N ALA A 14 -3.01 -11.25 1.71
CA ALA A 14 -2.39 -12.33 2.50
C ALA A 14 -1.03 -11.90 3.08
N SER A 15 -0.32 -10.98 2.41
CA SER A 15 0.99 -10.48 2.83
C SER A 15 0.92 -9.45 3.98
N ARG A 16 -0.27 -9.07 4.45
CA ARG A 16 -0.46 -7.93 5.38
C ARG A 16 -0.35 -8.27 6.87
N GLY A 17 0.13 -9.46 7.24
CA GLY A 17 0.22 -9.89 8.64
C GLY A 17 0.96 -8.91 9.55
N LYS A 18 2.10 -8.35 9.08
CA LYS A 18 2.86 -7.30 9.78
C LYS A 18 2.01 -6.05 10.04
N LEU A 19 1.23 -5.62 9.06
CA LEU A 19 0.41 -4.41 9.13
C LEU A 19 -0.75 -4.57 10.10
N LYS A 20 -1.40 -5.74 10.06
CA LYS A 20 -2.48 -6.10 10.99
C LYS A 20 -1.98 -6.15 12.43
N ALA A 21 -0.78 -6.68 12.66
CA ALA A 21 -0.16 -6.68 13.98
C ALA A 21 0.13 -5.25 14.49
N LEU A 22 0.58 -4.33 13.62
CA LEU A 22 0.76 -2.91 13.97
C LEU A 22 -0.58 -2.23 14.28
N ALA A 23 -1.60 -2.47 13.46
CA ALA A 23 -2.95 -1.95 13.69
C ALA A 23 -3.52 -2.42 15.04
N GLY A 24 -3.33 -3.70 15.37
CA GLY A 24 -3.72 -4.28 16.67
C GLY A 24 -2.99 -3.67 17.88
N ARG A 25 -1.87 -2.96 17.67
CA ARG A 25 -1.15 -2.19 18.70
C ARG A 25 -1.57 -0.72 18.77
N GLY A 26 -2.64 -0.33 18.07
CA GLY A 26 -3.16 1.04 18.07
C GLY A 26 -2.46 1.99 17.10
N VAL A 27 -1.66 1.48 16.15
CA VAL A 27 -1.10 2.29 15.06
C VAL A 27 -2.18 2.45 13.99
N ALA A 28 -2.45 3.68 13.55
CA ALA A 28 -3.27 3.89 12.37
C ALA A 28 -2.42 3.55 11.13
N VAL A 29 -2.77 2.49 10.40
CA VAL A 29 -1.98 2.00 9.27
C VAL A 29 -2.71 2.23 7.96
N ALA A 30 -2.02 2.86 7.01
CA ALA A 30 -2.44 2.91 5.61
C ALA A 30 -1.35 2.28 4.74
N VAL A 31 -1.75 1.62 3.66
CA VAL A 31 -0.84 1.04 2.67
C VAL A 31 -1.20 1.53 1.27
N ALA A 32 -0.27 2.25 0.65
CA ALA A 32 -0.29 2.62 -0.75
C ALA A 32 0.25 1.45 -1.57
N VAL A 33 -0.59 0.95 -2.47
CA VAL A 33 -0.32 -0.22 -3.31
C VAL A 33 -0.65 0.13 -4.76
N PRO A 34 -0.10 -0.58 -5.77
CA PRO A 34 -0.48 -0.38 -7.15
C PRO A 34 -2.00 -0.56 -7.32
N ASP A 35 -2.63 0.33 -8.06
CA ASP A 35 -4.05 0.22 -8.43
C ASP A 35 -4.32 -1.01 -9.31
N ARG A 36 -3.27 -1.53 -9.93
CA ARG A 36 -3.27 -2.74 -10.75
C ARG A 36 -2.01 -3.55 -10.49
N TRP A 37 -2.15 -4.86 -10.34
CA TRP A 37 -1.04 -5.78 -10.07
C TRP A 37 -1.35 -7.16 -10.62
N THR A 38 -0.32 -7.97 -10.86
CA THR A 38 -0.50 -9.36 -11.29
C THR A 38 -0.04 -10.25 -10.14
N PRO A 39 -0.95 -11.02 -9.51
CA PRO A 39 -0.55 -11.90 -8.42
C PRO A 39 0.44 -12.97 -8.89
N PRO A 40 1.39 -13.41 -8.04
CA PRO A 40 2.30 -14.49 -8.39
C PRO A 40 1.55 -15.74 -8.86
N GLY A 41 1.96 -16.29 -10.00
CA GLY A 41 1.33 -17.48 -10.59
C GLY A 41 0.05 -17.23 -11.38
N LEU A 42 -0.46 -15.99 -11.44
CA LEU A 42 -1.57 -15.61 -12.32
C LEU A 42 -1.05 -14.84 -13.54
N GLN A 43 -1.77 -14.93 -14.66
CA GLN A 43 -1.48 -14.17 -15.87
C GLN A 43 -2.39 -12.95 -16.06
N THR A 44 -3.43 -12.84 -15.24
CA THR A 44 -4.40 -11.75 -15.35
C THR A 44 -4.14 -10.70 -14.28
N GLN A 45 -4.04 -9.44 -14.73
CA GLN A 45 -3.94 -8.29 -13.86
C GLN A 45 -5.23 -8.12 -13.03
N GLN A 46 -5.06 -7.94 -11.72
CA GLN A 46 -6.12 -7.63 -10.77
C GLN A 46 -6.15 -6.12 -10.49
N GLN A 47 -7.33 -5.60 -10.21
CA GLN A 47 -7.49 -4.23 -9.76
C GLN A 47 -7.53 -4.19 -8.22
N THR A 48 -6.77 -3.28 -7.63
CA THR A 48 -6.86 -3.02 -6.20
C THR A 48 -7.97 -2.02 -5.92
N GLY A 49 -8.90 -2.41 -5.05
CA GLY A 49 -9.93 -1.52 -4.53
C GLY A 49 -9.48 -0.77 -3.27
N TRP A 50 -10.16 0.33 -2.97
CA TRP A 50 -10.14 0.91 -1.63
C TRP A 50 -10.78 -0.08 -0.64
N GLY A 51 -10.25 -0.13 0.59
CA GLY A 51 -10.82 -1.00 1.63
C GLY A 51 -10.11 -0.87 2.97
N ASP A 52 -10.67 -1.55 3.97
CA ASP A 52 -10.05 -1.78 5.27
C ASP A 52 -10.00 -3.28 5.52
N ASP A 53 -8.84 -3.79 5.94
CA ASP A 53 -8.64 -5.19 6.30
C ASP A 53 -7.97 -5.26 7.66
N ALA A 54 -8.79 -5.52 8.70
CA ALA A 54 -8.37 -5.59 10.09
C ALA A 54 -7.61 -4.33 10.57
N GLY A 55 -8.13 -3.14 10.23
CA GLY A 55 -7.55 -1.85 10.61
C GLY A 55 -6.42 -1.38 9.70
N VAL A 56 -6.18 -2.07 8.58
CA VAL A 56 -5.23 -1.66 7.55
C VAL A 56 -6.00 -1.04 6.38
N ARG A 57 -5.88 0.29 6.23
CA ARG A 57 -6.48 1.00 5.11
C ARG A 57 -5.69 0.77 3.83
N THR A 58 -6.34 0.23 2.80
CA THR A 58 -5.77 0.05 1.46
C THR A 58 -6.03 1.29 0.61
N VAL A 59 -4.97 1.82 -0.01
CA VAL A 59 -5.02 2.98 -0.89
C VAL A 59 -4.42 2.61 -2.25
N PRO A 60 -5.25 2.35 -3.28
CA PRO A 60 -4.74 2.12 -4.63
C PRO A 60 -4.15 3.40 -5.21
N VAL A 61 -2.95 3.30 -5.76
CA VAL A 61 -2.22 4.40 -6.42
C VAL A 61 -1.87 3.95 -7.83
N ALA A 62 -2.16 4.80 -8.81
CA ALA A 62 -1.83 4.52 -10.20
C ALA A 62 -0.31 4.39 -10.39
N VAL A 63 0.12 3.30 -11.05
CA VAL A 63 1.51 3.02 -11.42
C VAL A 63 1.62 2.85 -12.93
N ARG A 64 2.60 3.48 -13.57
CA ARG A 64 2.87 3.39 -15.01
C ARG A 64 4.33 2.97 -15.23
N GLY A 65 4.56 1.74 -15.68
CA GLY A 65 5.91 1.18 -15.67
C GLY A 65 6.43 1.11 -14.22
N PRO A 66 7.64 1.62 -13.91
CA PRO A 66 8.12 1.71 -12.53
C PRO A 66 7.59 2.95 -11.77
N ASP A 67 6.87 3.85 -12.44
CA ASP A 67 6.57 5.17 -11.88
C ASP A 67 5.22 5.22 -11.15
N TRP A 68 5.26 5.55 -9.87
CA TRP A 68 4.06 5.83 -9.08
C TRP A 68 3.53 7.25 -9.32
N SER A 69 2.22 7.43 -9.27
CA SER A 69 1.58 8.73 -9.40
C SER A 69 1.97 9.68 -8.26
N ALA A 70 2.89 10.60 -8.55
CA ALA A 70 3.37 11.58 -7.59
C ALA A 70 2.27 12.50 -7.03
N SER A 71 1.25 12.84 -7.83
CA SER A 71 0.12 13.66 -7.36
C SER A 71 -0.78 12.89 -6.38
N ALA A 72 -1.06 11.62 -6.66
CA ALA A 72 -1.83 10.76 -5.75
C ALA A 72 -1.08 10.52 -4.44
N LEU A 73 0.24 10.27 -4.49
CA LEU A 73 1.07 10.13 -3.29
C LEU A 73 1.13 11.42 -2.47
N ARG A 74 1.32 12.59 -3.11
CA ARG A 74 1.28 13.88 -2.39
C ARG A 74 -0.06 14.12 -1.70
N ARG A 75 -1.16 13.82 -2.38
CA ARG A 75 -2.50 13.92 -1.79
C ARG A 75 -2.66 12.97 -0.61
N LEU A 76 -2.23 11.72 -0.74
CA LEU A 76 -2.28 10.75 0.35
C LEU A 76 -1.45 11.19 1.54
N LEU A 77 -0.24 11.72 1.32
CA LEU A 77 0.61 12.25 2.38
C LEU A 77 -0.06 13.44 3.10
N ALA A 78 -0.72 14.34 2.37
CA ALA A 78 -1.45 15.46 2.97
C ALA A 78 -2.70 15.00 3.74
N ASP A 79 -3.52 14.14 3.14
CA ASP A 79 -4.79 13.67 3.73
C ASP A 79 -4.54 12.73 4.92
N PHE A 80 -3.55 11.84 4.79
CA PHE A 80 -3.21 10.87 5.83
C PHE A 80 -2.18 11.38 6.84
N ASN A 81 -1.41 12.42 6.54
CA ASN A 81 -0.45 13.05 7.45
C ASN A 81 0.32 12.03 8.34
N PRO A 82 1.10 11.10 7.75
CA PRO A 82 1.77 10.05 8.51
C PRO A 82 2.94 10.59 9.35
N ASP A 83 3.13 9.99 10.53
CA ASP A 83 4.32 10.22 11.36
C ASP A 83 5.54 9.45 10.81
N LEU A 84 5.29 8.34 10.11
CA LEU A 84 6.28 7.46 9.51
C LEU A 84 5.83 7.07 8.10
N LEU A 85 6.71 7.28 7.12
CA LEU A 85 6.59 6.71 5.78
C LEU A 85 7.64 5.61 5.62
N GLN A 86 7.20 4.38 5.33
CA GLN A 86 8.10 3.29 4.96
C GLN A 86 7.89 2.94 3.48
N ILE A 87 8.98 2.85 2.72
CA ILE A 87 8.96 2.43 1.33
C ILE A 87 9.57 1.03 1.29
N GLU A 88 8.80 0.06 0.82
CA GLU A 88 9.22 -1.33 0.65
C GLU A 88 9.27 -1.63 -0.84
N GLU A 89 10.37 -1.22 -1.48
CA GLU A 89 10.79 -1.64 -2.82
C GLU A 89 12.23 -2.15 -2.78
N GLU A 90 12.54 -3.22 -3.50
CA GLU A 90 13.92 -3.51 -3.87
C GLU A 90 14.32 -2.59 -5.05
N PRO A 91 15.51 -1.96 -5.04
CA PRO A 91 15.85 -0.93 -6.03
C PRO A 91 16.16 -1.47 -7.44
N TRP A 92 16.05 -2.78 -7.67
CA TRP A 92 16.35 -3.40 -8.95
C TRP A 92 15.47 -4.63 -9.18
N THR A 93 14.67 -4.56 -10.24
CA THR A 93 14.27 -5.71 -11.07
C THR A 93 14.75 -5.43 -12.47
#